data_AF-J9UUJ4-F1
#
_entry.id   AF-J9UUJ4-F1
#
_cell.length_a   1.000
_cell.length_b   1.000
_cell.length_c   1.000
_cell.angle_alpha   90.00
_cell.angle_beta   90.00
_cell.angle_gamma   90.00
#
_symmetry.space_group_name_H-M   'P 1'
#
loop_
_entity.id
_entity.type
_entity.pdbx_description
1 polymer ?
#
loop_
_entity_poly.entity_id
_entity_poly.type
_entity_poly.pdbx_seq_one_letter_code
_entity_poly.pdbx_strand_id
1 'polypeptide(L)'
;MPEETIPGHIDVNPVPAKYGEVFGGFSKKFKYKDKWYILADYMYDYDPERKKLNKTDKNIILEIDDNANIMIYDKNSKGYSDCYYMNVIEEDRVLYEYYDYGTYSYSSRSFTTTDCKGEEDYHSFITGITFDNRIRTSSDLINWKFEGASNNIYKTFPSVSTDPNASFQGRFGASGYRTIEFKDYIYLIGLKEDFSEQNPSGCRSTDLGPFTVSKDVYYRVYKNKDTSVGANWEKITTPWGQRSSLTIRYDKNKIYITKGLRAYYKWIKSPYWDYEIESFENDNTIWSTTDGVTWQKEPNSSAYDKANEIDSYLSLGGNLPYIQNRIKTPEEPNWIKLNNGRYYKSDNSYETYIINKKTYYVPIPPYEEIKAAYDSGQEYFTITEEHIKTAGLNQFLTKDKEPNKDEYWTVITPIDYTDKLMVWQSGGKKVMLNINNKAVQLVDYQQIEYMYNTIKDYSIVINDLRKTAKELRDGTHWSDIVNNGQGGYIKDVLLGMHYDARADMLELMKSNRDYIMPHDAITHYTVEFKY
;
A
#
# COMPACT_ATOMS: atom_id res chain seq x y z
N MET A 1 13.09 40.77 6.74
CA MET A 1 12.87 39.41 6.20
C MET A 1 13.68 39.38 4.91
N PRO A 2 14.74 38.57 4.79
CA PRO A 2 15.52 38.55 3.56
C PRO A 2 14.61 38.08 2.42
N GLU A 3 14.75 38.72 1.27
CA GLU A 3 13.95 38.50 0.06
C GLU A 3 13.90 37.03 -0.38
N GLU A 4 12.87 36.75 -1.18
CA GLU A 4 12.52 35.49 -1.84
C GLU A 4 13.60 34.98 -2.82
N THR A 5 14.88 35.19 -2.56
CA THR A 5 15.93 34.81 -3.50
C THR A 5 16.02 33.28 -3.61
N ILE A 6 15.88 32.77 -4.83
CA ILE A 6 16.21 31.40 -5.21
C ILE A 6 17.75 31.34 -5.32
N PRO A 7 18.42 30.22 -4.98
CA PRO A 7 19.87 30.12 -5.17
C PRO A 7 20.28 30.53 -6.58
N GLY A 8 21.16 31.54 -6.70
CA GLY A 8 21.72 31.95 -7.99
C GLY A 8 22.81 31.01 -8.50
N HIS A 9 23.37 30.18 -7.61
CA HIS A 9 24.47 29.28 -7.91
C HIS A 9 24.42 27.99 -7.06
N ILE A 10 24.86 26.87 -7.63
CA ILE A 10 24.89 25.57 -6.95
C ILE A 10 26.26 24.91 -7.16
N ASP A 11 26.94 24.58 -6.07
CA ASP A 11 28.15 23.74 -6.13
C ASP A 11 27.74 22.29 -5.93
N VAL A 12 28.15 21.42 -6.86
CA VAL A 12 27.88 19.97 -6.82
C VAL A 12 29.21 19.25 -6.81
N ASN A 13 29.64 18.81 -5.64
CA ASN A 13 30.97 18.22 -5.47
C ASN A 13 30.85 16.68 -5.45
N PRO A 14 31.44 15.95 -6.41
CA PRO A 14 31.42 14.49 -6.44
C PRO A 14 32.27 13.89 -5.32
N VAL A 15 31.78 12.81 -4.71
CA VAL A 15 32.55 11.99 -3.77
C VAL A 15 32.90 10.64 -4.43
N PRO A 16 34.18 10.43 -4.81
CA PRO A 16 34.61 9.20 -5.46
C PRO A 16 34.34 7.96 -4.63
N ALA A 17 33.96 6.89 -5.30
CA ALA A 17 33.83 5.57 -4.71
C ALA A 17 35.19 4.97 -4.40
N LYS A 18 35.28 4.30 -3.25
CA LYS A 18 36.46 3.51 -2.92
C LYS A 18 36.48 2.25 -3.81
N TYR A 19 37.53 2.09 -4.60
CA TYR A 19 37.73 0.94 -5.50
C TYR A 19 36.59 0.70 -6.52
N GLY A 20 35.80 1.73 -6.85
CA GLY A 20 34.69 1.60 -7.78
C GLY A 20 33.39 1.04 -7.19
N GLU A 21 33.32 0.83 -5.87
CA GLU A 21 32.14 0.31 -5.17
C GLU A 21 31.00 1.33 -5.14
N VAL A 22 29.89 1.01 -5.81
CA VAL A 22 28.72 1.90 -5.96
C VAL A 22 27.40 1.16 -5.74
N PHE A 23 26.31 1.90 -5.55
CA PHE A 23 25.01 1.35 -5.11
C PHE A 23 23.85 1.81 -6.00
N GLY A 24 22.74 1.09 -5.95
CA GLY A 24 21.52 1.46 -6.68
C GLY A 24 20.27 0.77 -6.14
N GLY A 25 19.11 1.28 -6.57
CA GLY A 25 17.81 0.80 -6.13
C GLY A 25 17.47 1.19 -4.70
N PHE A 26 17.57 2.49 -4.43
CA PHE A 26 17.30 3.02 -3.09
C PHE A 26 15.81 2.96 -2.77
N SER A 27 15.43 2.05 -1.86
CA SER A 27 14.03 1.69 -1.61
C SER A 27 13.44 2.39 -0.38
N LYS A 28 14.25 2.68 0.64
CA LYS A 28 13.84 3.34 1.89
C LYS A 28 15.03 3.98 2.60
N LYS A 29 14.80 5.12 3.25
CA LYS A 29 15.73 5.78 4.18
C LYS A 29 15.06 5.98 5.54
N PHE A 30 15.83 5.90 6.62
CA PHE A 30 15.32 6.08 7.99
C PHE A 30 16.46 6.43 8.95
N LYS A 31 16.13 7.07 10.08
CA LYS A 31 17.06 7.24 11.20
C LYS A 31 16.81 6.21 12.28
N TYR A 32 17.88 5.65 12.82
CA TYR A 32 17.83 4.74 13.97
C TYR A 32 19.10 4.90 14.79
N LYS A 33 18.99 5.03 16.13
CA LYS A 33 20.13 5.30 17.03
C LYS A 33 21.02 6.45 16.53
N ASP A 34 20.37 7.56 16.17
CA ASP A 34 20.98 8.79 15.65
C ASP A 34 21.79 8.67 14.35
N LYS A 35 21.72 7.53 13.67
CA LYS A 35 22.40 7.30 12.40
C LYS A 35 21.43 7.18 11.25
N TRP A 36 21.88 7.60 10.06
CA TRP A 36 21.13 7.42 8.83
C TRP A 36 21.36 6.04 8.26
N TYR A 37 20.27 5.38 7.87
CA TYR A 37 20.29 4.11 7.16
C TYR A 37 19.53 4.21 5.84
N ILE A 38 20.05 3.54 4.82
CA ILE A 38 19.42 3.44 3.51
C ILE A 38 19.45 1.99 3.01
N LEU A 39 18.30 1.56 2.48
CA LEU A 39 18.16 0.29 1.81
C LEU A 39 18.47 0.46 0.32
N ALA A 40 19.48 -0.26 -0.17
CA ALA A 40 19.82 -0.34 -1.59
C ALA A 40 19.62 -1.77 -2.11
N ASP A 41 18.91 -1.92 -3.22
CA ASP A 41 18.66 -3.24 -3.81
C ASP A 41 19.95 -3.90 -4.31
N TYR A 42 20.92 -3.12 -4.80
CA TYR A 42 22.13 -3.63 -5.45
C TYR A 42 23.42 -2.87 -5.09
N MET A 43 24.51 -3.61 -5.06
CA MET A 43 25.89 -3.13 -5.05
C MET A 43 26.59 -3.52 -6.36
N TYR A 44 27.49 -2.68 -6.83
CA TYR A 44 28.21 -2.85 -8.08
C TYR A 44 29.68 -2.47 -7.94
N ASP A 45 30.54 -3.14 -8.69
CA ASP A 45 31.87 -2.64 -9.05
C ASP A 45 31.75 -1.92 -10.40
N TYR A 46 32.00 -0.61 -10.40
CA TYR A 46 31.98 0.21 -11.60
C TYR A 46 33.37 0.31 -12.24
N ASP A 47 33.46 -0.08 -13.51
CA ASP A 47 34.64 0.10 -14.37
C ASP A 47 34.44 1.37 -15.22
N PRO A 48 35.09 2.50 -14.88
CA PRO A 48 34.89 3.77 -15.58
C PRO A 48 35.49 3.76 -16.99
N GLU A 49 36.56 3.01 -17.24
CA GLU A 49 37.20 2.93 -18.56
C GLU A 49 36.29 2.22 -19.57
N ARG A 50 35.60 1.16 -19.13
CA ARG A 50 34.70 0.37 -19.99
C ARG A 50 33.23 0.78 -19.88
N LYS A 51 32.91 1.75 -19.03
CA LYS A 51 31.52 2.17 -18.71
C LYS A 51 30.65 0.97 -18.35
N LYS A 52 31.17 0.08 -17.50
CA LYS A 52 30.51 -1.21 -17.18
C LYS A 52 30.25 -1.34 -15.69
N LEU A 53 29.05 -1.79 -15.35
CA LEU A 53 28.67 -2.18 -13.99
C LEU A 53 28.73 -3.70 -13.87
N ASN A 54 29.41 -4.19 -12.84
CA ASN A 54 29.37 -5.60 -12.47
C ASN A 54 28.67 -5.70 -11.12
N LYS A 55 27.45 -6.26 -11.11
CA LYS A 55 26.70 -6.46 -9.87
C LYS A 55 27.42 -7.46 -8.97
N THR A 56 27.67 -7.08 -7.73
CA THR A 56 28.46 -7.86 -6.76
C THR A 56 27.59 -8.45 -5.67
N ASP A 57 26.68 -7.65 -5.09
CA ASP A 57 25.81 -8.05 -3.99
C ASP A 57 24.39 -7.44 -4.14
N LYS A 58 23.43 -7.94 -3.36
CA LYS A 58 22.05 -7.45 -3.31
C LYS A 58 21.57 -7.23 -1.89
N ASN A 59 20.43 -6.56 -1.72
CA ASN A 59 19.77 -6.35 -0.41
C ASN A 59 20.74 -5.74 0.62
N ILE A 60 21.23 -4.55 0.31
CA ILE A 60 22.27 -3.87 1.08
C ILE A 60 21.62 -2.92 2.06
N ILE A 61 22.09 -2.95 3.31
CA ILE A 61 21.81 -1.92 4.30
C ILE A 61 23.06 -1.04 4.37
N LEU A 62 22.89 0.23 4.05
CA LEU A 62 23.94 1.24 4.13
C LEU A 62 23.76 2.05 5.41
N GLU A 63 24.85 2.34 6.10
CA GLU A 63 24.94 3.33 7.17
C GLU A 63 25.63 4.58 6.61
N ILE A 64 25.11 5.76 6.94
CA ILE A 64 25.69 7.04 6.53
C ILE A 64 26.08 7.80 7.79
N ASP A 65 27.38 8.12 7.90
CA ASP A 65 27.92 8.85 9.03
C ASP A 65 27.65 10.36 8.94
N ASP A 66 28.06 11.06 10.00
CA ASP A 66 27.94 12.51 10.14
C ASP A 66 28.75 13.33 9.11
N ASN A 67 29.68 12.70 8.40
CA ASN A 67 30.48 13.30 7.34
C ASN A 67 29.98 12.91 5.94
N ALA A 68 28.81 12.26 5.85
CA ALA A 68 28.23 11.71 4.63
C ALA A 68 29.01 10.52 4.03
N ASN A 69 29.93 9.91 4.77
CA ASN A 69 30.57 8.68 4.32
C ASN A 69 29.56 7.53 4.33
N ILE A 70 29.48 6.82 3.21
CA ILE A 70 28.62 5.66 3.05
C ILE A 70 29.40 4.42 3.44
N MET A 71 28.87 3.63 4.36
CA MET A 71 29.43 2.37 4.82
C MET A 71 28.43 1.25 4.59
N ILE A 72 28.92 0.09 4.17
CA ILE A 72 28.11 -1.13 4.13
C ILE A 72 27.90 -1.61 5.56
N TYR A 73 26.68 -1.50 6.04
CA TYR A 73 26.30 -2.02 7.35
C TYR A 73 26.05 -3.54 7.28
N ASP A 74 25.33 -3.98 6.24
CA ASP A 74 25.13 -5.41 5.95
C ASP A 74 24.87 -5.63 4.46
N LYS A 75 25.28 -6.80 3.94
CA LYS A 75 25.12 -7.17 2.53
C LYS A 75 24.47 -8.54 2.38
N ASN A 76 23.68 -8.71 1.32
CA ASN A 76 22.77 -9.86 1.21
C ASN A 76 21.93 -10.02 2.47
N SER A 77 21.49 -8.89 3.03
CA SER A 77 20.94 -8.85 4.37
C SER A 77 19.64 -9.64 4.44
N LYS A 78 19.57 -10.56 5.40
CA LYS A 78 18.32 -11.24 5.76
C LYS A 78 17.29 -10.29 6.39
N GLY A 79 17.74 -9.16 6.94
CA GLY A 79 16.90 -8.13 7.55
C GLY A 79 16.36 -7.10 6.56
N TYR A 80 16.81 -7.11 5.30
CA TYR A 80 16.43 -6.11 4.28
C TYR A 80 14.92 -5.96 4.12
N SER A 81 14.20 -7.07 3.91
CA SER A 81 12.75 -7.05 3.72
C SER A 81 12.01 -6.55 4.96
N ASP A 82 12.50 -6.88 6.15
CA ASP A 82 11.85 -6.43 7.39
C ASP A 82 12.10 -4.93 7.62
N CYS A 83 13.31 -4.42 7.34
CA CYS A 83 13.59 -2.98 7.33
C CYS A 83 12.71 -2.23 6.31
N TYR A 84 12.45 -2.83 5.15
CA TYR A 84 11.58 -2.27 4.13
C TYR A 84 10.15 -2.08 4.67
N TYR A 85 9.58 -3.11 5.33
CA TYR A 85 8.22 -3.06 5.87
C TYR A 85 8.09 -2.43 7.27
N MET A 86 9.21 -2.25 7.98
CA MET A 86 9.28 -1.60 9.29
C MET A 86 8.45 -0.33 9.33
N ASN A 87 7.63 -0.18 10.36
CA ASN A 87 6.70 0.94 10.50
C ASN A 87 6.73 1.59 11.88
N VAL A 88 7.59 1.11 12.78
CA VAL A 88 7.86 1.72 14.08
C VAL A 88 9.36 1.67 14.36
N ILE A 89 9.92 2.79 14.80
CA ILE A 89 11.29 2.95 15.27
C ILE A 89 11.22 3.45 16.70
N GLU A 90 11.75 2.65 17.63
CA GLU A 90 11.92 2.97 19.04
C GLU A 90 13.41 3.27 19.31
N GLU A 91 13.76 3.70 20.52
CA GLU A 91 15.13 4.10 20.87
C GLU A 91 16.15 2.95 20.74
N ASP A 92 15.76 1.75 21.16
CA ASP A 92 16.65 0.59 21.28
C ASP A 92 16.35 -0.53 20.27
N ARG A 93 15.24 -0.44 19.54
CA ARG A 93 14.78 -1.42 18.55
C ARG A 93 13.88 -0.83 17.48
N VAL A 94 13.70 -1.59 16.40
CA VAL A 94 12.77 -1.34 15.32
C VAL A 94 11.72 -2.45 15.23
N LEU A 95 10.55 -2.12 14.70
CA LEU A 95 9.44 -3.05 14.60
C LEU A 95 8.70 -2.94 13.26
N TYR A 96 8.20 -4.10 12.84
CA TYR A 96 7.17 -4.21 11.81
C TYR A 96 5.89 -4.76 12.45
N GLU A 97 4.91 -3.89 12.59
CA GLU A 97 3.54 -4.24 12.97
C GLU A 97 2.77 -4.63 11.71
N TYR A 98 2.26 -5.87 11.63
CA TYR A 98 1.61 -6.38 10.42
C TYR A 98 0.33 -5.58 10.10
N TYR A 99 -0.09 -5.62 8.83
CA TYR A 99 -1.29 -4.90 8.39
C TYR A 99 -2.57 -5.37 9.08
N ASP A 100 -2.59 -6.60 9.60
CA ASP A 100 -3.69 -7.24 10.32
C ASP A 100 -3.51 -7.19 11.84
N TYR A 101 -2.51 -6.48 12.37
CA TYR A 101 -2.34 -6.32 13.82
C TYR A 101 -3.59 -5.72 14.46
N GLY A 102 -4.04 -6.34 15.54
CA GLY A 102 -5.25 -5.96 16.27
C GLY A 102 -6.55 -6.38 15.60
N THR A 103 -6.50 -7.06 14.46
CA THR A 103 -7.72 -7.57 13.81
C THR A 103 -8.25 -8.80 14.53
N TYR A 104 -9.58 -8.84 14.70
CA TYR A 104 -10.27 -10.00 15.24
C TYR A 104 -10.73 -10.91 14.12
N SER A 105 -10.74 -12.22 14.38
CA SER A 105 -11.17 -13.26 13.45
C SER A 105 -11.86 -14.40 14.17
N TYR A 106 -12.64 -15.20 13.45
CA TYR A 106 -13.14 -16.46 13.99
C TYR A 106 -12.04 -17.52 13.98
N SER A 107 -11.94 -18.28 15.08
CA SER A 107 -11.26 -19.57 15.06
C SER A 107 -12.27 -20.65 14.68
N SER A 108 -11.85 -21.67 13.94
CA SER A 108 -12.72 -22.78 13.53
C SER A 108 -12.02 -24.13 13.69
N ARG A 109 -12.83 -25.19 13.73
CA ARG A 109 -12.39 -26.59 13.68
C ARG A 109 -13.32 -27.36 12.76
N SER A 110 -12.88 -28.56 12.40
CA SER A 110 -13.68 -29.49 11.63
C SER A 110 -13.47 -30.93 12.08
N PHE A 111 -14.45 -31.77 11.77
CA PHE A 111 -14.39 -33.21 11.95
C PHE A 111 -15.23 -33.88 10.87
N THR A 112 -15.08 -35.20 10.73
CA THR A 112 -15.83 -35.98 9.75
C THR A 112 -16.69 -37.04 10.41
N THR A 113 -17.82 -37.33 9.78
CA THR A 113 -18.68 -38.46 10.11
C THR A 113 -18.86 -39.36 8.88
N THR A 114 -19.57 -40.47 9.03
CA THR A 114 -19.89 -41.38 7.92
C THR A 114 -21.39 -41.30 7.66
N ASP A 115 -21.75 -41.00 6.42
CA ASP A 115 -23.14 -40.91 6.01
C ASP A 115 -23.78 -42.31 5.84
N CYS A 116 -25.08 -42.34 5.52
CA CYS A 116 -25.83 -43.59 5.35
C CYS A 116 -25.37 -44.44 4.14
N LYS A 117 -24.55 -43.88 3.25
CA LYS A 117 -23.97 -44.56 2.08
C LYS A 117 -22.56 -45.08 2.36
N GLY A 118 -22.00 -44.78 3.54
CA GLY A 118 -20.62 -45.12 3.89
C GLY A 118 -19.60 -44.11 3.38
N GLU A 119 -20.04 -42.93 2.93
CA GLU A 119 -19.19 -41.84 2.45
C GLU A 119 -18.82 -40.90 3.61
N GLU A 120 -17.68 -40.22 3.49
CA GLU A 120 -17.23 -39.26 4.49
C GLU A 120 -18.01 -37.94 4.38
N ASP A 121 -18.64 -37.51 5.47
CA ASP A 121 -19.35 -36.24 5.59
C ASP A 121 -18.55 -35.26 6.46
N TYR A 122 -18.37 -34.02 6.00
CA TYR A 122 -17.45 -33.05 6.60
C TYR A 122 -18.21 -31.92 7.28
N HIS A 123 -17.88 -31.68 8.55
CA HIS A 123 -18.51 -30.65 9.37
C HIS A 123 -17.49 -29.65 9.86
N SER A 124 -17.80 -28.36 9.72
CA SER A 124 -16.95 -27.26 10.20
C SER A 124 -17.73 -26.33 11.12
N PHE A 125 -17.08 -25.85 12.16
CA PHE A 125 -17.72 -25.01 13.16
C PHE A 125 -16.75 -23.99 13.77
N ILE A 126 -17.30 -22.85 14.16
CA ILE A 126 -16.56 -21.77 14.80
C ILE A 126 -16.35 -22.12 16.27
N THR A 127 -15.11 -22.04 16.75
CA THR A 127 -14.70 -22.38 18.12
C THR A 127 -14.50 -21.17 19.02
N GLY A 128 -14.56 -19.96 18.47
CA GLY A 128 -14.33 -18.75 19.22
C GLY A 128 -13.92 -17.56 18.36
N ILE A 129 -13.46 -16.53 19.06
CA ILE A 129 -12.89 -15.31 18.50
C ILE A 129 -11.42 -15.25 18.91
N THR A 130 -10.56 -14.99 17.94
CA THR A 130 -9.13 -14.72 18.14
C THR A 130 -8.76 -13.33 17.66
N PHE A 131 -7.58 -12.86 18.03
CA PHE A 131 -6.98 -11.65 17.48
C PHE A 131 -5.51 -11.83 17.15
N ASP A 132 -5.06 -11.05 16.17
CA ASP A 132 -3.66 -10.96 15.78
C ASP A 132 -2.93 -9.89 16.59
N ASN A 133 -1.78 -10.23 17.17
CA ASN A 133 -0.84 -9.26 17.75
C ASN A 133 0.61 -9.50 17.31
N ARG A 134 0.79 -10.13 16.15
CA ARG A 134 2.10 -10.46 15.60
C ARG A 134 2.87 -9.19 15.29
N ILE A 135 4.13 -9.19 15.69
CA ILE A 135 5.11 -8.18 15.33
C ILE A 135 6.43 -8.86 14.99
N ARG A 136 7.25 -8.20 14.17
CA ARG A 136 8.67 -8.52 14.06
C ARG A 136 9.49 -7.40 14.66
N THR A 137 10.54 -7.74 15.39
CA THR A 137 11.41 -6.77 16.08
C THR A 137 12.87 -7.03 15.77
N SER A 138 13.70 -5.99 15.78
CA SER A 138 15.16 -6.11 15.68
C SER A 138 15.83 -4.96 16.42
N SER A 139 16.96 -5.23 17.09
CA SER A 139 17.79 -4.19 17.72
C SER A 139 19.01 -3.80 16.88
N ASP A 140 19.30 -4.55 15.82
CA ASP A 140 20.50 -4.45 14.98
C ASP A 140 20.22 -4.39 13.48
N LEU A 141 18.94 -4.27 13.08
CA LEU A 141 18.43 -4.24 11.69
C LEU A 141 18.60 -5.56 10.90
N ILE A 142 19.37 -6.52 11.40
CA ILE A 142 19.76 -7.74 10.69
C ILE A 142 19.03 -8.96 11.26
N ASN A 143 19.04 -9.10 12.58
CA ASN A 143 18.47 -10.23 13.30
C ASN A 143 17.06 -9.88 13.77
N TRP A 144 16.08 -10.22 12.95
CA TRP A 144 14.67 -10.03 13.25
C TRP A 144 14.09 -11.22 13.99
N LYS A 145 13.30 -10.96 15.02
CA LYS A 145 12.58 -11.96 15.81
C LYS A 145 11.09 -11.74 15.70
N PHE A 146 10.34 -12.83 15.79
CA PHE A 146 8.89 -12.79 15.81
C PHE A 146 8.40 -12.78 17.26
N GLU A 147 7.47 -11.88 17.56
CA GLU A 147 6.80 -11.80 18.86
C GLU A 147 5.28 -11.79 18.64
N GLY A 148 4.52 -12.28 19.62
CA GLY A 148 3.07 -12.40 19.52
C GLY A 148 2.60 -13.65 18.77
N ALA A 149 1.32 -13.65 18.39
CA ALA A 149 0.65 -14.74 17.68
C ALA A 149 -0.52 -14.19 16.83
N SER A 150 -0.89 -14.89 15.76
CA SER A 150 -2.06 -14.53 14.92
C SER A 150 -3.39 -15.00 15.52
N ASN A 151 -3.34 -15.85 16.55
CA ASN A 151 -4.49 -16.62 17.04
C ASN A 151 -4.67 -16.51 18.55
N ASN A 152 -4.36 -15.35 19.14
CA ASN A 152 -4.59 -15.12 20.57
C ASN A 152 -6.08 -15.27 20.86
N ILE A 153 -6.43 -16.10 21.83
CA ILE A 153 -7.83 -16.37 22.17
C ILE A 153 -8.43 -15.14 22.87
N TYR A 154 -9.46 -14.55 22.28
CA TYR A 154 -10.29 -13.53 22.93
C TYR A 154 -11.46 -14.18 23.66
N LYS A 155 -12.22 -15.01 22.96
CA LYS A 155 -13.37 -15.76 23.50
C LYS A 155 -13.39 -17.16 22.92
N THR A 156 -13.70 -18.14 23.76
CA THR A 156 -13.95 -19.52 23.32
C THR A 156 -15.44 -19.77 23.31
N PHE A 157 -15.93 -20.48 22.30
CA PHE A 157 -17.32 -20.89 22.18
C PHE A 157 -17.49 -22.36 22.56
N PRO A 158 -18.73 -22.81 22.82
CA PRO A 158 -18.98 -24.21 23.11
C PRO A 158 -18.49 -25.10 21.97
N SER A 159 -18.09 -26.32 22.33
CA SER A 159 -17.84 -27.39 21.35
C SER A 159 -19.16 -28.03 20.93
N VAL A 160 -19.12 -28.78 19.84
CA VAL A 160 -20.21 -29.68 19.46
C VAL A 160 -20.49 -30.72 20.55
N SER A 161 -21.72 -31.19 20.64
CA SER A 161 -22.19 -32.09 21.70
C SER A 161 -23.14 -33.13 21.14
N THR A 162 -23.13 -34.35 21.69
CA THR A 162 -24.10 -35.40 21.32
C THR A 162 -25.54 -35.02 21.68
N ASP A 163 -25.71 -34.18 22.71
CA ASP A 163 -26.96 -33.47 22.99
C ASP A 163 -27.07 -32.20 22.11
N PRO A 164 -27.99 -32.16 21.13
CA PRO A 164 -28.15 -31.04 20.19
C PRO A 164 -28.65 -29.77 20.88
N ASN A 165 -29.19 -29.85 22.09
CA ASN A 165 -29.68 -28.71 22.85
C ASN A 165 -28.67 -28.14 23.83
N ALA A 166 -27.47 -28.75 23.95
CA ALA A 166 -26.47 -28.32 24.90
C ALA A 166 -25.94 -26.90 24.63
N SER A 167 -25.92 -26.48 23.36
CA SER A 167 -25.53 -25.14 22.93
C SER A 167 -26.05 -24.82 21.53
N PHE A 168 -25.79 -23.60 21.06
CA PHE A 168 -26.09 -23.19 19.69
C PHE A 168 -25.30 -23.97 18.61
N GLN A 169 -24.27 -24.74 18.98
CA GLN A 169 -23.49 -25.53 18.03
C GLN A 169 -24.19 -26.83 17.61
N GLY A 170 -25.11 -27.36 18.41
CA GLY A 170 -25.68 -28.68 18.15
C GLY A 170 -24.64 -29.81 18.12
N ARG A 171 -24.94 -30.86 17.34
CA ARG A 171 -24.09 -32.05 17.15
C ARG A 171 -23.02 -31.86 16.10
N PHE A 172 -23.34 -31.10 15.06
CA PHE A 172 -22.48 -30.98 13.88
C PHE A 172 -21.83 -29.59 13.74
N GLY A 173 -22.21 -28.64 14.59
CA GLY A 173 -21.75 -27.27 14.53
C GLY A 173 -22.74 -26.36 13.81
N ALA A 174 -22.69 -25.08 14.16
CA ALA A 174 -23.44 -24.08 13.41
C ALA A 174 -22.61 -23.62 12.18
N SER A 175 -23.21 -23.78 11.00
CA SER A 175 -22.61 -23.52 9.69
C SER A 175 -22.57 -22.03 9.31
N GLY A 176 -23.13 -21.14 10.14
CA GLY A 176 -22.96 -19.69 9.99
C GLY A 176 -23.76 -18.86 11.01
N TYR A 177 -23.16 -17.77 11.48
CA TYR A 177 -23.78 -16.72 12.28
C TYR A 177 -22.84 -15.50 12.32
N ARG A 178 -23.37 -14.34 12.74
CA ARG A 178 -22.57 -13.13 13.00
C ARG A 178 -22.50 -12.85 14.50
N THR A 179 -21.32 -12.42 14.96
CA THR A 179 -21.08 -12.11 16.37
C THR A 179 -20.95 -10.62 16.58
N ILE A 180 -21.63 -10.12 17.62
CA ILE A 180 -21.63 -8.69 17.98
C ILE A 180 -21.42 -8.57 19.48
N GLU A 181 -20.38 -7.85 19.90
CA GLU A 181 -20.31 -7.40 21.29
C GLU A 181 -21.03 -6.06 21.42
N PHE A 182 -22.11 -6.01 22.19
CA PHE A 182 -22.89 -4.79 22.34
C PHE A 182 -23.27 -4.59 23.81
N LYS A 183 -22.84 -3.46 24.37
CA LYS A 183 -22.93 -3.16 25.80
C LYS A 183 -22.28 -4.27 26.64
N ASP A 184 -23.06 -4.99 27.44
CA ASP A 184 -22.59 -6.04 28.33
C ASP A 184 -22.79 -7.46 27.79
N TYR A 185 -23.24 -7.59 26.55
CA TYR A 185 -23.57 -8.89 25.95
C TYR A 185 -22.82 -9.14 24.66
N ILE A 186 -22.59 -10.42 24.38
CA ILE A 186 -22.16 -10.92 23.07
C ILE A 186 -23.36 -11.62 22.45
N TYR A 187 -23.69 -11.28 21.20
CA TYR A 187 -24.83 -11.80 20.45
C TYR A 187 -24.35 -12.65 19.27
N LEU A 188 -25.03 -13.77 19.01
CA LEU A 188 -24.84 -14.63 17.84
C LEU A 188 -26.13 -14.65 17.04
N ILE A 189 -26.13 -13.94 15.91
CA ILE A 189 -27.34 -13.60 15.16
C ILE A 189 -27.30 -14.23 13.77
N GLY A 190 -28.45 -14.72 13.31
CA GLY A 190 -28.62 -15.30 11.97
C GLY A 190 -28.11 -16.74 11.87
N LEU A 191 -28.36 -17.54 12.90
CA LEU A 191 -27.90 -18.93 13.01
C LEU A 191 -28.37 -19.78 11.82
N LYS A 192 -27.43 -20.49 11.23
CA LYS A 192 -27.64 -21.54 10.23
C LYS A 192 -27.07 -22.84 10.79
N GLU A 193 -27.90 -23.87 10.93
CA GLU A 193 -27.45 -25.19 11.34
C GLU A 193 -26.80 -25.96 10.17
N ASP A 194 -26.08 -27.03 10.50
CA ASP A 194 -25.63 -28.03 9.54
C ASP A 194 -26.81 -28.87 9.01
N PHE A 195 -26.70 -29.42 7.80
CA PHE A 195 -27.69 -30.33 7.22
C PHE A 195 -27.95 -31.55 8.12
N SER A 196 -26.87 -32.09 8.69
CA SER A 196 -26.88 -33.31 9.49
C SER A 196 -27.49 -33.08 10.89
N GLU A 197 -27.67 -31.83 11.32
CA GLU A 197 -28.37 -31.52 12.57
C GLU A 197 -29.82 -32.03 12.56
N GLN A 198 -30.50 -31.90 11.42
CA GLN A 198 -31.85 -32.42 11.19
C GLN A 198 -31.87 -33.79 10.53
N ASN A 199 -30.72 -34.26 10.02
CA ASN A 199 -30.59 -35.54 9.32
C ASN A 199 -29.29 -36.26 9.76
N PRO A 200 -29.20 -36.76 11.02
CA PRO A 200 -27.93 -37.19 11.61
C PRO A 200 -27.22 -38.36 10.93
N SER A 201 -27.91 -39.06 10.01
CA SER A 201 -27.31 -40.10 9.17
C SER A 201 -26.62 -39.56 7.92
N GLY A 202 -26.53 -38.23 7.74
CA GLY A 202 -26.05 -37.59 6.51
C GLY A 202 -27.01 -37.73 5.32
N CYS A 203 -28.17 -38.38 5.52
CA CYS A 203 -29.14 -38.67 4.48
C CYS A 203 -30.56 -38.30 4.90
N ARG A 204 -31.38 -37.89 3.93
CA ARG A 204 -32.78 -37.59 4.15
C ARG A 204 -33.68 -38.40 3.20
N SER A 205 -34.70 -39.04 3.76
CA SER A 205 -35.71 -39.78 2.99
C SER A 205 -36.49 -38.84 2.07
N THR A 206 -36.84 -39.31 0.87
CA THR A 206 -37.65 -38.59 -0.12
C THR A 206 -39.08 -38.32 0.33
N ASP A 207 -39.57 -39.12 1.27
CA ASP A 207 -40.93 -38.99 1.82
C ASP A 207 -41.02 -37.82 2.80
N LEU A 208 -39.89 -37.29 3.23
CA LEU A 208 -39.81 -36.09 4.05
C LEU A 208 -39.84 -34.86 3.14
N GLY A 209 -40.67 -33.87 3.47
CA GLY A 209 -40.74 -32.62 2.70
C GLY A 209 -39.51 -31.70 2.86
N PRO A 210 -39.49 -30.55 2.17
CA PRO A 210 -38.46 -29.52 2.32
C PRO A 210 -38.26 -29.09 3.78
N PHE A 211 -37.04 -28.70 4.14
CA PHE A 211 -36.73 -28.26 5.50
C PHE A 211 -35.72 -27.11 5.52
N THR A 212 -35.83 -26.25 6.53
CA THR A 212 -35.05 -25.02 6.65
C THR A 212 -33.92 -25.18 7.66
N VAL A 213 -32.71 -24.74 7.31
CA VAL A 213 -31.54 -24.76 8.19
C VAL A 213 -31.24 -23.40 8.83
N SER A 214 -31.74 -22.30 8.25
CA SER A 214 -31.80 -21.01 8.95
C SER A 214 -32.77 -21.06 10.12
N LYS A 215 -32.41 -20.49 11.27
CA LYS A 215 -33.25 -20.52 12.47
C LYS A 215 -33.89 -19.18 12.77
N ASP A 216 -35.05 -19.25 13.41
CA ASP A 216 -35.80 -18.14 13.98
C ASP A 216 -35.37 -17.85 15.42
N VAL A 217 -34.12 -18.19 15.76
CA VAL A 217 -33.54 -17.92 17.07
C VAL A 217 -32.15 -17.32 16.91
N TYR A 218 -31.74 -16.55 17.91
CA TYR A 218 -30.38 -16.07 18.11
C TYR A 218 -30.00 -16.30 19.57
N TYR A 219 -28.72 -16.20 19.86
CA TYR A 219 -28.21 -16.41 21.21
C TYR A 219 -27.53 -15.15 21.72
N ARG A 220 -27.56 -14.95 23.03
CA ARG A 220 -26.72 -13.94 23.69
C ARG A 220 -26.12 -14.48 24.98
N VAL A 221 -24.98 -13.94 25.38
CA VAL A 221 -24.34 -14.25 26.65
C VAL A 221 -23.81 -12.98 27.27
N TYR A 222 -23.95 -12.85 28.59
CA TYR A 222 -23.31 -11.76 29.32
C TYR A 222 -21.79 -11.91 29.19
N LYS A 223 -21.08 -10.86 28.74
CA LYS A 223 -19.68 -10.97 28.30
C LYS A 223 -18.69 -11.43 29.37
N ASN A 224 -19.07 -11.29 30.66
CA ASN A 224 -18.27 -11.75 31.81
C ASN A 224 -18.59 -13.19 32.23
N LYS A 225 -19.59 -13.85 31.64
CA LYS A 225 -19.80 -15.29 31.79
C LYS A 225 -18.86 -16.06 30.88
N ASP A 226 -18.60 -17.32 31.24
CA ASP A 226 -17.84 -18.24 30.41
C ASP A 226 -18.61 -18.55 29.11
N THR A 227 -18.10 -18.04 27.99
CA THR A 227 -18.69 -18.18 26.67
C THR A 227 -18.52 -19.59 26.09
N SER A 228 -17.66 -20.44 26.68
CA SER A 228 -17.47 -21.82 26.25
C SER A 228 -18.54 -22.78 26.78
N VAL A 229 -19.32 -22.34 27.77
CA VAL A 229 -20.38 -23.14 28.39
C VAL A 229 -21.72 -22.83 27.72
N GLY A 230 -22.28 -23.82 27.01
CA GLY A 230 -23.54 -23.67 26.28
C GLY A 230 -24.72 -23.17 27.13
N ALA A 231 -24.84 -23.64 28.38
CA ALA A 231 -25.89 -23.23 29.31
C ALA A 231 -25.84 -21.74 29.72
N ASN A 232 -24.73 -21.04 29.50
CA ASN A 232 -24.63 -19.60 29.74
C ASN A 232 -25.27 -18.75 28.63
N TRP A 233 -25.55 -19.36 27.47
CA TRP A 233 -26.14 -18.67 26.32
C TRP A 233 -27.66 -18.68 26.41
N GLU A 234 -28.25 -17.50 26.44
CA GLU A 234 -29.69 -17.27 26.40
C GLU A 234 -30.18 -17.39 24.95
N LYS A 235 -31.15 -18.27 24.72
CA LYS A 235 -31.82 -18.47 23.43
C LYS A 235 -33.03 -17.52 23.31
N ILE A 236 -33.10 -16.77 22.22
CA ILE A 236 -34.16 -15.77 22.00
C ILE A 236 -34.73 -15.94 20.58
N THR A 237 -36.05 -15.82 20.43
CA THR A 237 -36.74 -15.88 19.13
C THR A 237 -36.55 -14.58 18.34
N THR A 238 -36.30 -14.69 17.03
CA THR A 238 -36.14 -13.57 16.12
C THR A 238 -37.49 -13.00 15.69
N PRO A 239 -37.63 -11.67 15.55
CA PRO A 239 -38.84 -11.07 14.99
C PRO A 239 -38.90 -11.13 13.45
N TRP A 240 -37.79 -11.42 12.77
CA TRP A 240 -37.69 -11.56 11.30
C TRP A 240 -37.83 -13.02 10.82
N GLY A 241 -38.09 -13.96 11.72
CA GLY A 241 -38.27 -15.39 11.42
C GLY A 241 -36.98 -16.10 11.03
N GLN A 242 -37.12 -17.22 10.32
CA GLN A 242 -36.03 -18.12 9.92
C GLN A 242 -35.16 -17.50 8.82
N ARG A 243 -34.24 -16.60 9.20
CA ARG A 243 -33.30 -15.93 8.31
C ARG A 243 -31.88 -15.94 8.87
N SER A 244 -30.92 -16.11 7.97
CA SER A 244 -29.47 -16.05 8.17
C SER A 244 -28.87 -15.00 7.24
N SER A 245 -27.54 -14.80 7.27
CA SER A 245 -26.84 -13.83 6.39
C SER A 245 -27.46 -12.43 6.39
N LEU A 246 -27.93 -11.98 7.56
CA LEU A 246 -28.61 -10.71 7.75
C LEU A 246 -27.63 -9.54 7.58
N THR A 247 -28.12 -8.39 7.12
CA THR A 247 -27.37 -7.14 7.24
C THR A 247 -27.52 -6.63 8.65
N ILE A 248 -26.39 -6.46 9.35
CA ILE A 248 -26.38 -5.99 10.73
C ILE A 248 -25.58 -4.70 10.84
N ARG A 249 -26.20 -3.69 11.44
CA ARG A 249 -25.57 -2.42 11.77
C ARG A 249 -25.74 -2.12 13.25
N TYR A 250 -24.89 -1.27 13.80
CA TYR A 250 -24.96 -0.87 15.20
C TYR A 250 -24.46 0.55 15.41
N ASP A 251 -24.98 1.21 16.42
CA ASP A 251 -24.45 2.46 16.95
C ASP A 251 -24.26 2.33 18.47
N LYS A 252 -23.96 3.43 19.17
CA LYS A 252 -23.78 3.40 20.63
C LYS A 252 -25.03 2.98 21.43
N ASN A 253 -26.21 3.07 20.83
CA ASN A 253 -27.51 2.92 21.47
C ASN A 253 -28.28 1.67 21.01
N LYS A 254 -28.14 1.28 19.74
CA LYS A 254 -28.96 0.24 19.10
C LYS A 254 -28.16 -0.73 18.23
N ILE A 255 -28.68 -1.96 18.13
CA ILE A 255 -28.39 -2.91 17.04
C ILE A 255 -29.55 -2.82 16.05
N TYR A 256 -29.25 -2.86 14.76
CA TYR A 256 -30.22 -2.87 13.67
C TYR A 256 -30.02 -4.08 12.76
N ILE A 257 -31.12 -4.69 12.34
CA ILE A 257 -31.13 -5.87 11.48
C ILE A 257 -32.10 -5.67 10.33
N THR A 258 -31.68 -6.03 9.13
CA THR A 258 -32.54 -6.00 7.95
C THR A 258 -32.17 -7.12 6.96
N LYS A 259 -33.05 -7.34 5.97
CA LYS A 259 -32.86 -8.27 4.85
C LYS A 259 -32.58 -9.71 5.30
N GLY A 260 -31.61 -10.37 4.68
CA GLY A 260 -31.18 -11.72 4.98
C GLY A 260 -31.64 -12.76 3.97
N LEU A 261 -31.23 -14.00 4.24
CA LEU A 261 -31.46 -15.16 3.39
C LEU A 261 -32.04 -16.30 4.22
N ARG A 262 -32.97 -17.06 3.66
CA ARG A 262 -33.39 -18.34 4.23
C ARG A 262 -32.78 -19.47 3.44
N ALA A 263 -31.91 -20.22 4.12
CA ALA A 263 -31.29 -21.42 3.61
C ALA A 263 -32.17 -22.63 3.94
N TYR A 264 -32.51 -23.43 2.93
CA TYR A 264 -33.33 -24.62 3.07
C TYR A 264 -32.91 -25.68 2.04
N TYR A 265 -33.36 -26.91 2.23
CA TYR A 265 -33.15 -27.99 1.28
C TYR A 265 -34.48 -28.45 0.74
N LYS A 266 -34.53 -28.70 -0.58
CA LYS A 266 -35.69 -29.30 -1.24
C LYS A 266 -35.24 -30.49 -2.10
N TRP A 267 -36.14 -31.44 -2.27
CA TRP A 267 -35.92 -32.54 -3.19
C TRP A 267 -36.08 -32.07 -4.64
N ILE A 268 -35.05 -32.26 -5.47
CA ILE A 268 -35.13 -31.93 -6.90
C ILE A 268 -35.26 -33.19 -7.75
N LYS A 269 -34.35 -34.16 -7.59
CA LYS A 269 -34.36 -35.44 -8.31
C LYS A 269 -33.60 -36.49 -7.54
N SER A 270 -33.93 -37.76 -7.72
CA SER A 270 -33.19 -38.86 -7.06
C SER A 270 -31.71 -38.91 -7.46
N PRO A 271 -30.76 -39.10 -6.53
CA PRO A 271 -30.86 -39.16 -5.05
C PRO A 271 -30.52 -37.84 -4.30
N TYR A 272 -30.79 -36.68 -4.88
CA TYR A 272 -30.23 -35.39 -4.45
C TYR A 272 -31.24 -34.46 -3.79
N TRP A 273 -30.97 -34.16 -2.52
CA TRP A 273 -31.44 -32.96 -1.83
C TRP A 273 -30.54 -31.80 -2.23
N ASP A 274 -31.12 -30.73 -2.77
CA ASP A 274 -30.35 -29.56 -3.19
C ASP A 274 -30.50 -28.42 -2.20
N TYR A 275 -29.43 -27.66 -2.03
CA TYR A 275 -29.38 -26.50 -1.17
C TYR A 275 -29.97 -25.29 -1.90
N GLU A 276 -30.95 -24.67 -1.29
CA GLU A 276 -31.72 -23.56 -1.85
C GLU A 276 -31.67 -22.34 -0.94
N ILE A 277 -31.75 -21.16 -1.57
CA ILE A 277 -31.72 -19.89 -0.88
C ILE A 277 -32.93 -19.06 -1.32
N GLU A 278 -33.76 -18.68 -0.36
CA GLU A 278 -34.78 -17.65 -0.53
C GLU A 278 -34.21 -16.31 -0.06
N SER A 279 -34.24 -15.31 -0.94
CA SER A 279 -33.71 -13.97 -0.67
C SER A 279 -34.78 -13.01 -0.17
N PHE A 280 -34.46 -12.24 0.88
CA PHE A 280 -35.31 -11.18 1.43
C PHE A 280 -34.75 -9.78 1.12
N GLU A 281 -34.04 -9.61 0.01
CA GLU A 281 -33.48 -8.30 -0.38
C GLU A 281 -34.54 -7.21 -0.61
N ASN A 282 -35.78 -7.61 -0.95
CA ASN A 282 -36.91 -6.69 -1.13
C ASN A 282 -37.66 -6.37 0.17
N ASP A 283 -37.31 -7.02 1.29
CA ASP A 283 -37.90 -6.69 2.60
C ASP A 283 -37.17 -5.50 3.21
N ASN A 284 -37.81 -4.34 3.17
CA ASN A 284 -37.29 -3.09 3.72
C ASN A 284 -37.53 -2.93 5.22
N THR A 285 -38.05 -3.95 5.92
CA THR A 285 -38.28 -3.88 7.36
C THR A 285 -36.95 -3.82 8.11
N ILE A 286 -36.71 -2.71 8.79
CA ILE A 286 -35.55 -2.54 9.68
C ILE A 286 -36.00 -2.81 11.11
N TRP A 287 -35.42 -3.83 11.73
CA TRP A 287 -35.61 -4.12 13.15
C TRP A 287 -34.52 -3.46 13.97
N SER A 288 -34.85 -2.91 15.12
CA SER A 288 -33.85 -2.40 16.06
C SER A 288 -34.12 -2.82 17.49
N THR A 289 -33.07 -2.78 18.31
CA THR A 289 -33.14 -3.08 19.73
C THR A 289 -32.09 -2.30 20.50
N THR A 290 -32.39 -1.97 21.76
CA THR A 290 -31.44 -1.30 22.68
C THR A 290 -30.87 -2.25 23.73
N ASP A 291 -31.49 -3.41 23.94
CA ASP A 291 -31.15 -4.42 24.95
C ASP A 291 -30.85 -5.80 24.35
N GLY A 292 -31.12 -5.96 23.05
CA GLY A 292 -30.96 -7.21 22.33
C GLY A 292 -31.99 -8.27 22.70
N VAL A 293 -33.18 -7.87 23.21
CA VAL A 293 -34.33 -8.74 23.49
C VAL A 293 -35.61 -8.09 22.96
N THR A 294 -35.81 -6.83 23.28
CA THR A 294 -36.98 -6.06 22.87
C THR A 294 -36.70 -5.46 21.50
N TRP A 295 -37.34 -6.01 20.47
CA TRP A 295 -37.20 -5.56 19.10
C TRP A 295 -38.40 -4.72 18.65
N GLN A 296 -38.13 -3.66 17.90
CA GLN A 296 -39.15 -2.79 17.31
C GLN A 296 -38.83 -2.53 15.84
N LYS A 297 -39.85 -2.18 15.06
CA LYS A 297 -39.66 -1.74 13.67
C LYS A 297 -39.26 -0.28 13.65
N GLU A 298 -38.21 0.06 12.92
CA GLU A 298 -37.84 1.46 12.68
C GLU A 298 -38.81 2.11 11.69
N PRO A 299 -39.22 3.37 11.92
CA PRO A 299 -40.14 4.07 11.04
C PRO A 299 -39.50 4.53 9.72
N ASN A 300 -38.17 4.62 9.66
CA ASN A 300 -37.39 4.99 8.48
C ASN A 300 -35.93 4.51 8.61
N SER A 301 -35.15 4.64 7.54
CA SER A 301 -33.76 4.17 7.50
C SER A 301 -32.72 5.15 8.05
N SER A 302 -33.09 6.39 8.42
CA SER A 302 -32.10 7.45 8.66
C SER A 302 -31.07 7.14 9.76
N ALA A 303 -31.49 6.50 10.85
CA ALA A 303 -30.60 6.09 11.92
C ALA A 303 -29.75 4.86 11.53
N TYR A 304 -30.37 3.90 10.84
CA TYR A 304 -29.71 2.71 10.29
C TYR A 304 -28.64 3.06 9.26
N ASP A 305 -28.91 4.01 8.37
CA ASP A 305 -27.99 4.43 7.31
C ASP A 305 -26.71 5.09 7.86
N LYS A 306 -26.83 5.73 9.04
CA LYS A 306 -25.72 6.36 9.76
C LYS A 306 -24.99 5.42 10.73
N ALA A 307 -25.54 4.24 11.00
CA ALA A 307 -24.96 3.27 11.92
C ALA A 307 -23.78 2.54 11.27
N ASN A 308 -22.86 2.04 12.11
CA ASN A 308 -21.71 1.28 11.65
C ASN A 308 -22.16 -0.07 11.11
N GLU A 309 -21.75 -0.40 9.89
CA GLU A 309 -22.01 -1.70 9.30
C GLU A 309 -20.97 -2.72 9.71
N ILE A 310 -21.43 -3.94 9.98
CA ILE A 310 -20.56 -5.10 10.16
C ILE A 310 -20.30 -5.65 8.76
N ASP A 311 -19.27 -5.11 8.11
CA ASP A 311 -18.94 -5.40 6.72
C ASP A 311 -18.33 -6.81 6.57
N SER A 312 -18.80 -7.59 5.58
CA SER A 312 -18.47 -9.00 5.26
C SER A 312 -19.31 -10.14 5.89
N TYR A 313 -19.17 -11.34 5.32
CA TYR A 313 -19.86 -12.58 5.71
C TYR A 313 -19.20 -13.32 6.90
N LEU A 314 -18.01 -12.89 7.34
CA LEU A 314 -17.23 -13.51 8.43
C LEU A 314 -16.84 -12.48 9.50
N SER A 315 -17.45 -11.30 9.49
CA SER A 315 -17.04 -10.20 10.36
C SER A 315 -17.63 -10.28 11.75
N LEU A 316 -16.77 -9.84 12.66
CA LEU A 316 -17.07 -9.54 14.05
C LEU A 316 -17.34 -8.04 14.14
N GLY A 317 -18.32 -7.64 14.92
CA GLY A 317 -18.63 -6.23 15.11
C GLY A 317 -18.96 -5.86 16.55
N GLY A 318 -19.29 -4.59 16.75
CA GLY A 318 -19.62 -4.06 18.05
C GLY A 318 -18.42 -3.50 18.82
N ASN A 319 -18.59 -3.42 20.14
CA ASN A 319 -17.65 -2.83 21.10
C ASN A 319 -16.51 -3.79 21.47
N LEU A 320 -15.89 -4.44 20.48
CA LEU A 320 -14.70 -5.25 20.73
C LEU A 320 -13.57 -4.35 21.30
N PRO A 321 -12.75 -4.87 22.24
CA PRO A 321 -11.64 -4.09 22.79
C PRO A 321 -10.70 -3.62 21.67
N TYR A 322 -10.36 -2.33 21.69
CA TYR A 322 -9.37 -1.83 20.75
C TYR A 322 -7.99 -2.32 21.15
N ILE A 323 -7.33 -3.05 20.26
CA ILE A 323 -5.93 -3.44 20.41
C ILE A 323 -5.10 -2.28 19.90
N GLN A 324 -4.48 -1.55 20.83
CA GLN A 324 -3.76 -0.31 20.51
C GLN A 324 -2.62 -0.58 19.54
N ASN A 325 -2.73 -0.04 18.32
CA ASN A 325 -1.63 0.06 17.39
C ASN A 325 -0.58 1.03 17.92
N ARG A 326 0.69 0.77 17.63
CA ARG A 326 1.74 1.75 17.89
C ARG A 326 1.58 2.95 16.99
N ILE A 327 2.06 4.11 17.46
CA ILE A 327 2.21 5.29 16.61
C ILE A 327 3.28 4.93 15.58
N LYS A 328 2.86 4.85 14.31
CA LYS A 328 3.76 4.54 13.21
C LYS A 328 4.76 5.69 13.03
N THR A 329 6.03 5.35 12.87
CA THR A 329 7.05 6.32 12.52
C THR A 329 6.76 6.82 11.10
N PRO A 330 6.58 8.14 10.90
CA PRO A 330 6.39 8.70 9.57
C PRO A 330 7.52 8.29 8.64
N GLU A 331 7.18 8.01 7.38
CA GLU A 331 8.20 7.77 6.37
C GLU A 331 9.00 9.04 6.13
N GLU A 332 10.32 8.91 6.06
CA GLU A 332 11.21 10.03 5.77
C GLU A 332 10.88 10.64 4.40
N PRO A 333 10.70 11.98 4.31
CA PRO A 333 10.29 12.61 3.07
C PRO A 333 11.33 12.49 1.96
N ASN A 334 10.90 12.61 0.71
CA ASN A 334 11.80 12.72 -0.45
C ASN A 334 12.54 14.07 -0.55
N TRP A 335 12.25 14.99 0.36
CA TRP A 335 12.88 16.28 0.47
C TRP A 335 13.70 16.37 1.76
N ILE A 336 14.53 17.40 1.84
CA ILE A 336 15.34 17.77 2.98
C ILE A 336 15.07 19.22 3.34
N LYS A 337 15.25 19.59 4.61
CA LYS A 337 15.24 20.98 5.06
C LYS A 337 16.64 21.37 5.50
N LEU A 338 17.16 22.51 5.05
CA LEU A 338 18.44 23.06 5.52
C LEU A 338 18.20 24.21 6.53
N ASN A 339 19.25 24.61 7.23
CA ASN A 339 19.25 25.63 8.29
C ASN A 339 18.90 27.03 7.79
N ASN A 340 18.99 27.26 6.49
CA ASN A 340 18.46 28.48 5.87
C ASN A 340 16.91 28.51 5.85
N GLY A 341 16.25 27.49 6.40
CA GLY A 341 14.80 27.41 6.52
C GLY A 341 14.10 26.86 5.28
N ARG A 342 14.84 26.57 4.20
CA ARG A 342 14.29 26.13 2.91
C ARG A 342 14.35 24.63 2.75
N TYR A 343 13.43 24.14 1.92
CA TYR A 343 13.26 22.74 1.58
C TYR A 343 13.84 22.51 0.21
N TYR A 344 14.48 21.35 0.03
CA TYR A 344 15.08 20.93 -1.22
C TYR A 344 14.73 19.49 -1.51
N LYS A 345 14.55 19.17 -2.78
CA LYS A 345 14.59 17.79 -3.24
C LYS A 345 15.33 17.75 -4.56
N SER A 346 15.88 16.59 -4.86
CA SER A 346 16.35 16.31 -6.21
C SER A 346 15.13 16.12 -7.13
N ASP A 347 15.20 16.69 -8.33
CA ASP A 347 14.29 16.45 -9.44
C ASP A 347 14.82 15.33 -10.33
N ASN A 348 15.00 14.15 -9.74
CA ASN A 348 15.33 12.94 -10.49
C ASN A 348 14.05 12.22 -10.93
N SER A 349 12.89 12.89 -10.92
CA SER A 349 11.65 12.37 -11.48
C SER A 349 11.74 12.35 -12.99
N TYR A 350 12.28 11.28 -13.55
CA TYR A 350 12.03 10.99 -14.96
C TYR A 350 10.52 10.90 -15.17
N GLU A 351 10.02 11.59 -16.18
CA GLU A 351 8.67 11.29 -16.66
C GLU A 351 8.67 9.85 -17.19
N THR A 352 7.85 9.02 -16.57
CA THR A 352 7.66 7.63 -16.95
C THR A 352 6.70 7.57 -18.13
N TYR A 353 7.22 7.31 -19.33
CA TYR A 353 6.38 7.03 -20.49
C TYR A 353 6.08 5.54 -20.55
N ILE A 354 4.80 5.19 -20.56
CA ILE A 354 4.37 3.81 -20.75
C ILE A 354 3.77 3.67 -22.14
N ILE A 355 4.56 3.12 -23.07
CA ILE A 355 4.11 2.83 -24.43
C ILE A 355 4.16 1.33 -24.63
N ASN A 356 3.06 0.73 -25.10
CA ASN A 356 2.94 -0.72 -25.31
C ASN A 356 3.31 -1.57 -24.07
N LYS A 357 2.91 -1.10 -22.88
CA LYS A 357 3.24 -1.71 -21.57
C LYS A 357 4.74 -1.75 -21.23
N LYS A 358 5.61 -1.07 -21.99
CA LYS A 358 7.02 -0.87 -21.68
C LYS A 358 7.21 0.52 -21.08
N THR A 359 7.99 0.59 -20.02
CA THR A 359 8.34 1.83 -19.32
C THR A 359 9.61 2.43 -19.91
N TYR A 360 9.60 3.74 -20.13
CA TYR A 360 10.72 4.52 -20.65
C TYR A 360 10.95 5.73 -19.74
N TYR A 361 12.22 6.04 -19.49
CA TYR A 361 12.63 7.14 -18.62
C TYR A 361 13.09 8.31 -19.50
N VAL A 362 12.37 9.42 -19.48
CA VAL A 362 12.69 10.62 -20.29
C VAL A 362 13.41 11.69 -19.45
N PRO A 363 14.55 12.23 -19.93
CA PRO A 363 15.30 13.27 -19.23
C PRO A 363 14.51 14.59 -19.15
N ILE A 364 14.83 15.43 -18.16
CA ILE A 364 14.28 16.78 -18.07
C ILE A 364 15.20 17.75 -18.84
N PRO A 365 14.68 18.54 -19.80
CA PRO A 365 15.49 19.47 -20.58
C PRO A 365 15.83 20.75 -19.78
N PRO A 366 16.81 21.57 -20.20
CA PRO A 366 17.19 22.81 -19.52
C PRO A 366 16.09 23.88 -19.63
N TYR A 367 15.21 23.92 -18.62
CA TYR A 367 13.97 24.71 -18.69
C TYR A 367 14.21 26.21 -18.91
N GLU A 368 15.14 26.84 -18.18
CA GLU A 368 15.36 28.29 -18.32
C GLU A 368 16.04 28.69 -19.62
N GLU A 369 16.91 27.84 -20.19
CA GLU A 369 17.51 28.13 -21.50
C GLU A 369 16.43 28.09 -22.60
N ILE A 370 15.52 27.11 -22.52
CA ILE A 370 14.36 27.00 -23.41
C ILE A 370 13.43 28.21 -23.22
N LYS A 371 13.15 28.60 -21.97
CA LYS A 371 12.31 29.75 -21.66
C LYS A 371 12.93 31.07 -22.12
N ALA A 372 14.22 31.27 -21.92
CA ALA A 372 14.93 32.45 -22.42
C ALA A 372 14.92 32.52 -23.96
N ALA A 373 15.09 31.38 -24.65
CA ALA A 373 14.94 31.31 -26.10
C ALA A 373 13.52 31.67 -26.54
N TYR A 374 12.49 31.14 -25.86
CA TYR A 374 11.09 31.46 -26.13
C TYR A 374 10.77 32.94 -25.89
N ASP A 375 11.20 33.51 -24.76
CA ASP A 375 11.02 34.92 -24.41
C ASP A 375 11.72 35.85 -25.42
N SER A 376 12.78 35.37 -26.09
CA SER A 376 13.45 36.06 -27.20
C SER A 376 12.73 35.93 -28.56
N GLY A 377 11.59 35.24 -28.62
CA GLY A 377 10.77 35.05 -29.80
C GLY A 377 11.11 33.82 -30.66
N GLN A 378 11.87 32.87 -30.13
CA GLN A 378 12.18 31.63 -30.84
C GLN A 378 11.05 30.61 -30.71
N GLU A 379 10.85 29.79 -31.75
CA GLU A 379 9.88 28.67 -31.74
C GLU A 379 10.54 27.29 -31.64
N TYR A 380 11.87 27.26 -31.63
CA TYR A 380 12.70 26.06 -31.60
C TYR A 380 13.87 26.26 -30.64
N PHE A 381 14.25 25.20 -29.95
CA PHE A 381 15.46 25.12 -29.14
C PHE A 381 16.15 23.81 -29.49
N THR A 382 17.45 23.86 -29.75
CA THR A 382 18.23 22.68 -30.13
C THR A 382 19.18 22.32 -29.02
N ILE A 383 19.10 21.07 -28.58
CA ILE A 383 20.04 20.53 -27.59
C ILE A 383 21.37 20.25 -28.31
N THR A 384 22.44 20.77 -27.73
CA THR A 384 23.82 20.49 -28.17
C THR A 384 24.41 19.30 -27.43
N GLU A 385 25.48 18.72 -27.97
CA GLU A 385 26.22 17.65 -27.30
C GLU A 385 26.76 18.09 -25.92
N GLU A 386 27.11 19.37 -25.74
CA GLU A 386 27.55 19.90 -24.46
C GLU A 386 26.45 19.77 -23.40
N HIS A 387 25.18 20.04 -23.75
CA HIS A 387 24.05 19.80 -22.85
C HIS A 387 23.89 18.32 -22.45
N ILE A 388 24.50 17.36 -23.17
CA ILE A 388 24.46 15.95 -22.77
C ILE A 388 25.72 15.57 -21.98
N LYS A 389 26.87 16.12 -22.34
CA LYS A 389 28.18 15.90 -21.71
C LYS A 389 28.30 16.55 -20.35
N THR A 390 27.85 17.80 -20.22
CA THR A 390 27.91 18.56 -18.97
C THR A 390 26.57 18.64 -18.27
N ALA A 391 25.45 18.51 -19.00
CA ALA A 391 24.12 18.61 -18.39
C ALA A 391 23.54 17.28 -17.89
N GLY A 392 24.36 16.45 -17.25
CA GLY A 392 23.89 15.40 -16.33
C GLY A 392 23.33 15.99 -15.02
N LEU A 393 22.59 17.09 -15.11
CA LEU A 393 22.35 17.96 -13.97
C LEU A 393 21.40 17.27 -13.01
N ASN A 394 21.89 17.03 -11.80
CA ASN A 394 21.03 17.02 -10.64
C ASN A 394 20.21 18.31 -10.67
N GLN A 395 18.96 18.20 -11.12
CA GLN A 395 18.03 19.31 -10.97
C GLN A 395 17.58 19.31 -9.52
N PHE A 396 17.50 20.50 -8.94
CA PHE A 396 17.06 20.65 -7.57
C PHE A 396 15.80 21.49 -7.59
N LEU A 397 14.85 21.12 -6.75
CA LEU A 397 13.65 21.88 -6.53
C LEU A 397 13.73 22.47 -5.13
N THR A 398 13.37 23.74 -4.99
CA THR A 398 13.34 24.43 -3.70
C THR A 398 11.93 24.86 -3.31
N LYS A 399 11.73 25.05 -2.01
CA LYS A 399 10.55 25.65 -1.43
C LYS A 399 10.88 26.43 -0.16
N ASP A 400 10.17 27.52 0.05
CA ASP A 400 10.25 28.38 1.23
C ASP A 400 9.38 27.87 2.40
N LYS A 401 8.33 27.09 2.09
CA LYS A 401 7.40 26.49 3.06
C LYS A 401 7.46 24.98 3.04
N GLU A 402 7.01 24.38 4.14
CA GLU A 402 6.94 22.92 4.24
C GLU A 402 6.01 22.36 3.14
N PRO A 403 6.46 21.36 2.36
CA PRO A 403 5.71 20.91 1.20
C PRO A 403 4.47 20.10 1.59
N ASN A 404 3.29 20.54 1.14
CA ASN A 404 2.09 19.69 1.10
C ASN A 404 2.10 18.77 -0.13
N LYS A 405 1.29 17.69 -0.10
CA LYS A 405 1.28 16.63 -1.14
C LYS A 405 1.01 17.11 -2.58
N ASP A 406 0.38 18.27 -2.76
CA ASP A 406 -0.14 18.73 -4.05
C ASP A 406 0.35 20.14 -4.46
N GLU A 407 1.39 20.66 -3.81
CA GLU A 407 1.86 22.01 -4.11
C GLU A 407 3.05 22.02 -5.08
N TYR A 408 3.02 23.01 -5.98
CA TYR A 408 4.10 23.27 -6.92
C TYR A 408 5.43 23.53 -6.19
N TRP A 409 6.50 22.97 -6.75
CA TRP A 409 7.87 23.21 -6.33
C TRP A 409 8.54 24.15 -7.33
N THR A 410 9.46 24.98 -6.86
CA THR A 410 10.21 25.89 -7.73
C THR A 410 11.48 25.19 -8.20
N VAL A 411 11.67 25.07 -9.51
CA VAL A 411 12.93 24.58 -10.08
C VAL A 411 14.04 25.56 -9.74
N ILE A 412 15.16 25.06 -9.23
CA ILE A 412 16.37 25.85 -9.08
C ILE A 412 17.11 25.77 -10.41
N THR A 413 17.35 26.93 -10.98
CA THR A 413 17.85 27.07 -12.33
C THR A 413 19.18 27.80 -12.24
N PRO A 414 20.25 27.11 -11.82
CA PRO A 414 21.53 27.77 -11.64
C PRO A 414 22.03 28.27 -12.99
N ILE A 415 22.56 29.49 -12.96
CA ILE A 415 23.12 30.16 -14.13
C ILE A 415 24.50 29.58 -14.47
N ASP A 416 25.19 29.01 -13.47
CA ASP A 416 26.48 28.33 -13.62
C ASP A 416 26.57 27.12 -12.69
N TYR A 417 27.07 26.00 -13.21
CA TYR A 417 27.55 24.84 -12.42
C TYR A 417 29.07 24.82 -12.46
N THR A 418 29.73 24.62 -11.32
CA THR A 418 31.19 24.73 -11.22
C THR A 418 31.97 23.50 -11.69
N ASP A 419 31.35 22.32 -11.73
CA ASP A 419 32.05 21.05 -12.01
C ASP A 419 31.52 20.28 -13.23
N LYS A 420 32.46 19.81 -14.05
CA LYS A 420 32.22 19.13 -15.34
C LYS A 420 31.88 17.63 -15.24
N LEU A 421 31.63 17.11 -14.04
CA LEU A 421 31.43 15.66 -13.80
C LEU A 421 30.01 15.36 -13.31
N MET A 422 29.03 16.03 -13.94
CA MET A 422 27.61 15.78 -13.75
C MET A 422 27.13 14.70 -14.72
N VAL A 423 26.37 13.74 -14.22
CA VAL A 423 25.92 12.55 -14.95
C VAL A 423 24.42 12.49 -14.87
N TRP A 424 23.75 12.04 -15.94
CA TRP A 424 22.32 11.75 -15.98
C TRP A 424 21.88 10.90 -14.79
N GLN A 425 21.49 11.58 -13.71
CA GLN A 425 21.00 10.93 -12.51
C GLN A 425 19.54 10.57 -12.72
N SER A 426 19.35 9.37 -13.29
CA SER A 426 18.16 8.59 -12.98
C SER A 426 18.31 8.07 -11.57
N GLY A 427 17.38 8.44 -10.69
CA GLY A 427 17.42 8.04 -9.30
C GLY A 427 16.05 8.04 -8.65
N GLY A 428 15.87 7.15 -7.68
CA GLY A 428 14.60 7.00 -6.98
C GLY A 428 14.25 8.27 -6.21
N LYS A 429 12.97 8.45 -5.85
CA LYS A 429 12.49 9.59 -5.06
C LYS A 429 13.19 9.73 -3.68
N LYS A 430 14.10 8.84 -3.27
CA LYS A 430 14.66 8.79 -1.90
C LYS A 430 16.18 9.01 -1.83
N VAL A 431 16.77 9.65 -2.83
CA VAL A 431 18.23 9.81 -2.94
C VAL A 431 18.84 11.01 -2.19
N MET A 432 18.02 11.94 -1.67
CA MET A 432 18.53 13.15 -1.02
C MET A 432 18.44 13.07 0.51
N LEU A 433 19.50 13.48 1.21
CA LEU A 433 19.65 13.46 2.67
C LEU A 433 20.16 14.81 3.19
N ASN A 434 19.75 15.16 4.40
CA ASN A 434 20.42 16.20 5.18
C ASN A 434 21.33 15.52 6.20
N ILE A 435 22.63 15.66 5.99
CA ILE A 435 23.68 15.23 6.92
C ILE A 435 24.36 16.48 7.48
N ASN A 436 24.14 16.79 8.75
CA ASN A 436 24.74 17.96 9.41
C ASN A 436 24.62 19.27 8.63
N ASN A 437 23.41 19.54 8.13
CA ASN A 437 23.09 20.70 7.31
C ASN A 437 23.77 20.74 5.93
N LYS A 438 24.29 19.60 5.46
CA LYS A 438 24.77 19.41 4.10
C LYS A 438 23.77 18.59 3.31
N ALA A 439 23.47 19.05 2.10
CA ALA A 439 22.66 18.29 1.17
C ALA A 439 23.53 17.21 0.52
N VAL A 440 23.12 15.95 0.68
CA VAL A 440 23.81 14.78 0.14
C VAL A 440 22.88 14.09 -0.82
N GLN A 441 23.31 13.91 -2.06
CA GLN A 441 22.54 13.23 -3.11
C GLN A 441 23.25 11.97 -3.58
N LEU A 442 22.62 10.82 -3.35
CA LEU A 442 23.12 9.52 -3.77
C LEU A 442 23.02 9.32 -5.29
N VAL A 443 23.98 8.62 -5.87
CA VAL A 443 23.95 8.18 -7.28
C VAL A 443 23.28 6.82 -7.36
N ASP A 444 22.17 6.70 -8.11
CA ASP A 444 21.42 5.45 -8.23
C ASP A 444 21.83 4.68 -9.50
N TYR A 445 22.81 3.81 -9.36
CA TYR A 445 23.35 3.06 -10.50
C TYR A 445 22.37 2.03 -11.09
N GLN A 446 21.29 1.64 -10.39
CA GLN A 446 20.30 0.72 -10.94
C GLN A 446 19.53 1.38 -12.09
N GLN A 447 19.11 2.62 -11.92
CA GLN A 447 18.37 3.32 -12.96
C GLN A 447 19.29 3.70 -14.13
N ILE A 448 20.52 4.12 -13.83
CA ILE A 448 21.55 4.40 -14.84
C ILE A 448 21.78 3.15 -15.71
N GLU A 449 21.95 1.99 -15.08
CA GLU A 449 22.09 0.69 -15.75
C GLU A 449 20.88 0.37 -16.63
N TYR A 450 19.66 0.60 -16.12
CA TYR A 450 18.43 0.38 -16.88
C TYR A 450 18.37 1.26 -18.12
N MET A 451 18.61 2.56 -17.98
CA MET A 451 18.58 3.51 -19.09
C MET A 451 19.65 3.15 -20.13
N TYR A 452 20.88 2.92 -19.70
CA TYR A 452 21.99 2.51 -20.59
C TYR A 452 21.65 1.29 -21.44
N ASN A 453 21.01 0.28 -20.85
CA ASN A 453 20.65 -0.96 -21.54
C ASN A 453 19.43 -0.83 -22.46
N THR A 454 18.53 0.12 -22.20
CA THR A 454 17.25 0.25 -22.90
C THR A 454 17.21 1.40 -23.92
N ILE A 455 18.09 2.39 -23.84
CA ILE A 455 18.08 3.61 -24.68
C ILE A 455 18.05 3.32 -26.20
N LYS A 456 18.64 2.20 -26.63
CA LYS A 456 18.62 1.73 -28.02
C LYS A 456 17.20 1.56 -28.60
N ASP A 457 16.22 1.28 -27.74
CA ASP A 457 14.82 1.04 -28.12
C ASP A 457 13.94 2.30 -28.05
N TYR A 458 14.50 3.48 -27.78
CA TYR A 458 13.73 4.71 -27.50
C TYR A 458 13.18 5.40 -28.76
N SER A 459 13.39 4.86 -29.96
CA SER A 459 12.86 5.46 -31.21
C SER A 459 11.35 5.73 -31.16
N ILE A 460 10.58 4.85 -30.50
CA ILE A 460 9.13 5.02 -30.37
C ILE A 460 8.78 6.24 -29.49
N VAL A 461 9.52 6.45 -28.40
CA VAL A 461 9.35 7.59 -27.49
C VAL A 461 9.81 8.88 -28.17
N ILE A 462 10.96 8.85 -28.84
CA ILE A 462 11.49 9.99 -29.59
C ILE A 462 10.45 10.44 -30.63
N ASN A 463 9.91 9.52 -31.42
CA ASN A 463 8.88 9.86 -32.42
C ASN A 463 7.61 10.43 -31.80
N ASP A 464 7.16 9.90 -30.66
CA ASP A 464 5.98 10.37 -29.94
C ASP A 464 6.18 11.79 -29.38
N LEU A 465 7.36 12.05 -28.79
CA LEU A 465 7.75 13.38 -28.32
C LEU A 465 7.80 14.40 -29.45
N ARG A 466 8.43 14.06 -30.59
CA ARG A 466 8.48 14.92 -31.79
C ARG A 466 7.11 15.23 -32.35
N LYS A 467 6.26 14.20 -32.43
CA LYS A 467 4.87 14.35 -32.89
C LYS A 467 4.13 15.32 -31.97
N THR A 468 4.21 15.11 -30.66
CA THR A 468 3.57 15.97 -29.65
C THR A 468 4.08 17.41 -29.73
N ALA A 469 5.40 17.61 -29.85
CA ALA A 469 6.01 18.93 -30.02
C ALA A 469 5.48 19.68 -31.24
N LYS A 470 5.37 18.98 -32.38
CA LYS A 470 4.79 19.54 -33.60
C LYS A 470 3.31 19.91 -33.42
N GLU A 471 2.51 19.00 -32.88
CA GLU A 471 1.08 19.23 -32.66
C GLU A 471 0.83 20.44 -31.72
N LEU A 472 1.65 20.60 -30.67
CA LEU A 472 1.59 21.74 -29.76
C LEU A 472 1.94 23.07 -30.44
N ARG A 473 2.93 23.08 -31.35
CA ARG A 473 3.26 24.28 -32.14
C ARG A 473 2.18 24.64 -33.17
N ASP A 474 1.67 23.63 -33.85
CA ASP A 474 0.67 23.79 -34.91
C ASP A 474 -0.74 24.07 -34.35
N GLY A 475 -0.95 23.89 -33.03
CA GLY A 475 -2.25 24.05 -32.39
C GLY A 475 -3.21 22.88 -32.65
N THR A 476 -2.66 21.69 -32.97
CA THR A 476 -3.41 20.46 -33.28
C THR A 476 -3.32 19.41 -32.18
N HIS A 477 -2.63 19.70 -31.06
CA HIS A 477 -2.56 18.81 -29.91
C HIS A 477 -3.86 18.86 -29.11
N TRP A 478 -4.51 17.71 -28.92
CA TRP A 478 -5.73 17.62 -28.12
C TRP A 478 -5.40 17.40 -26.64
N SER A 479 -5.99 18.22 -25.76
CA SER A 479 -5.85 18.11 -24.31
C SER A 479 -7.23 17.97 -23.67
N ASP A 480 -7.45 16.97 -22.82
CA ASP A 480 -8.75 16.74 -22.17
C ASP A 480 -9.05 17.71 -21.02
N ILE A 481 -8.03 18.44 -20.53
CA ILE A 481 -8.15 19.30 -19.34
C ILE A 481 -8.55 20.74 -19.66
N VAL A 482 -8.49 21.15 -20.93
CA VAL A 482 -8.98 22.48 -21.32
C VAL A 482 -10.51 22.51 -21.38
N ASN A 483 -11.07 23.72 -21.37
CA ASN A 483 -12.53 23.94 -21.33
C ASN A 483 -13.20 23.26 -20.13
N ASN A 484 -12.61 23.38 -18.93
CA ASN A 484 -13.12 22.76 -17.70
C ASN A 484 -13.29 21.23 -17.81
N GLY A 485 -12.36 20.54 -18.48
CA GLY A 485 -12.39 19.09 -18.64
C GLY A 485 -13.22 18.58 -19.83
N GLN A 486 -13.69 19.47 -20.71
CA GLN A 486 -14.43 19.10 -21.93
C GLN A 486 -13.51 18.80 -23.12
N GLY A 487 -12.23 19.07 -22.97
CA GLY A 487 -11.22 18.87 -23.99
C GLY A 487 -11.20 19.95 -25.07
N GLY A 488 -10.07 20.02 -25.79
CA GLY A 488 -9.85 20.99 -26.85
C GLY A 488 -8.44 20.95 -27.42
N TYR A 489 -8.29 21.56 -28.59
CA TYR A 489 -6.98 21.72 -29.22
C TYR A 489 -6.22 22.90 -28.60
N ILE A 490 -4.96 22.68 -28.26
CA ILE A 490 -4.09 23.67 -27.63
C ILE A 490 -2.90 24.00 -28.52
N LYS A 491 -2.54 25.29 -28.54
CA LYS A 491 -1.26 25.77 -29.08
C LYS A 491 -0.39 26.26 -27.93
N ASP A 492 0.76 25.62 -27.75
CA ASP A 492 1.72 25.96 -26.70
C ASP A 492 3.14 25.74 -27.24
N VAL A 493 3.77 26.83 -27.72
CA VAL A 493 5.09 26.79 -28.36
C VAL A 493 6.18 26.46 -27.34
N LEU A 494 6.10 27.02 -26.13
CA LEU A 494 7.09 26.76 -25.07
C LEU A 494 7.06 25.28 -24.67
N LEU A 495 5.86 24.73 -24.45
CA LEU A 495 5.71 23.30 -24.18
C LEU A 495 6.21 22.46 -25.36
N GLY A 496 5.90 22.86 -26.60
CA GLY A 496 6.43 22.22 -27.80
C GLY A 496 7.97 22.19 -27.84
N MET A 497 8.64 23.28 -27.47
CA MET A 497 10.10 23.34 -27.36
C MET A 497 10.64 22.37 -26.29
N HIS A 498 9.95 22.19 -25.16
CA HIS A 498 10.35 21.19 -24.16
C HIS A 498 10.28 19.75 -24.68
N TYR A 499 9.21 19.40 -25.39
CA TYR A 499 9.05 18.06 -25.98
C TYR A 499 10.13 17.78 -27.04
N ASP A 500 10.44 18.77 -27.87
CA ASP A 500 11.52 18.65 -28.87
C ASP A 500 12.89 18.52 -28.22
N ALA A 501 13.20 19.35 -27.22
CA ALA A 501 14.46 19.25 -26.49
C ALA A 501 14.63 17.85 -25.87
N ARG A 502 13.58 17.28 -25.25
CA ARG A 502 13.62 15.90 -24.73
C ARG A 502 13.93 14.87 -25.81
N ALA A 503 13.32 15.03 -26.99
CA ALA A 503 13.57 14.15 -28.12
C ALA A 503 15.02 14.28 -28.63
N ASP A 504 15.55 15.50 -28.76
CA ASP A 504 16.96 15.74 -29.13
C ASP A 504 17.91 15.05 -28.14
N MET A 505 17.65 15.19 -26.83
CA MET A 505 18.49 14.60 -25.79
C MET A 505 18.51 13.09 -25.87
N LEU A 506 17.35 12.46 -25.98
CA LEU A 506 17.23 11.00 -26.14
C LEU A 506 17.91 10.50 -27.41
N GLU A 507 17.84 11.27 -28.51
CA GLU A 507 18.48 10.94 -29.78
C GLU A 507 20.01 11.01 -29.69
N LEU A 508 20.54 12.04 -29.02
CA LEU A 508 21.97 12.18 -28.72
C LEU A 508 22.47 11.09 -27.79
N MET A 509 21.75 10.79 -26.70
CA MET A 509 22.08 9.70 -25.76
C MET A 509 22.01 8.33 -26.43
N LYS A 510 21.02 8.09 -27.29
CA LYS A 510 20.91 6.85 -28.06
C LYS A 510 22.10 6.67 -28.99
N SER A 511 22.57 7.75 -29.60
CA SER A 511 23.74 7.76 -30.48
C SER A 511 25.07 7.67 -29.71
N ASN A 512 25.11 8.19 -28.48
CA ASN A 512 26.29 8.26 -27.62
C ASN A 512 25.96 7.77 -26.19
N ARG A 513 25.63 6.48 -26.06
CA ARG A 513 25.14 5.89 -24.80
C ARG A 513 26.11 6.03 -23.61
N ASP A 514 27.39 6.20 -23.87
CA ASP A 514 28.41 6.31 -22.82
C ASP A 514 28.26 7.59 -21.99
N TYR A 515 27.51 8.60 -22.48
CA TYR A 515 27.13 9.79 -21.71
C TYR A 515 26.12 9.52 -20.60
N ILE A 516 25.44 8.36 -20.61
CA ILE A 516 24.53 7.95 -19.54
C ILE A 516 25.33 7.51 -18.30
N MET A 517 26.56 7.03 -18.48
CA MET A 517 27.37 6.41 -17.44
C MET A 517 28.40 7.39 -16.86
N PRO A 518 28.57 7.46 -15.52
CA PRO A 518 29.52 8.39 -14.89
C PRO A 518 30.95 8.33 -15.41
N HIS A 519 31.63 9.47 -15.52
CA HIS A 519 33.05 9.48 -15.90
C HIS A 519 33.92 8.76 -14.89
N ASP A 520 33.65 8.96 -13.60
CA ASP A 520 34.29 8.27 -12.49
C ASP A 520 33.27 7.49 -11.67
N ALA A 521 33.74 6.57 -10.83
CA ALA A 521 32.88 5.93 -9.85
C ALA A 521 32.55 6.92 -8.74
N ILE A 522 31.29 7.33 -8.61
CA ILE A 522 30.83 8.35 -7.64
C ILE A 522 29.78 7.71 -6.75
N THR A 523 29.92 7.81 -5.43
CA THR A 523 28.89 7.28 -4.52
C THR A 523 27.74 8.27 -4.33
N HIS A 524 28.09 9.54 -4.13
CA HIS A 524 27.17 10.61 -3.88
C HIS A 524 27.80 11.97 -4.25
N TYR A 525 26.95 12.98 -4.29
CA TYR A 525 27.34 14.39 -4.41
C TYR A 525 27.04 15.12 -3.12
N THR A 526 27.94 16.00 -2.68
CA THR A 526 27.62 17.03 -1.69
C THR A 526 27.23 18.32 -2.40
N VAL A 527 26.07 18.85 -2.06
CA VAL A 527 25.44 19.97 -2.75
C VAL A 527 25.40 21.20 -1.85
N GLU A 528 25.89 22.32 -2.34
CA GLU A 528 25.82 23.61 -1.65
C GLU A 528 24.98 24.61 -2.46
N PHE A 529 23.93 25.14 -1.85
CA PHE A 529 23.05 26.14 -2.45
C PHE A 529 23.49 27.54 -2.04
N LYS A 530 23.95 28.35 -3.01
CA LYS A 530 24.43 29.72 -2.77
C LYS A 530 23.39 30.75 -3.24
N TYR A 531 23.10 31.71 -2.37
CA TYR A 531 22.04 32.72 -2.51
C TYR A 531 22.57 34.07 -2.97
#